data_AF-A0A0F8YEY9-F1
#
_entry.id   AF-A0A0F8YEY9-F1
#
_cell.length_a   1.000
_cell.length_b   1.000
_cell.length_c   1.000
_cell.angle_alpha   90.00
_cell.angle_beta   90.00
_cell.angle_gamma   90.00
#
_symmetry.space_group_name_H-M   'P 1'
#
loop_
_entity.id
_entity.type
_entity.pdbx_description
1 polymer ?
#
loop_
_entity_poly.entity_id
_entity_poly.type
_entity_poly.pdbx_seq_one_letter_code
_entity_poly.pdbx_strand_id
1 'polypeptide(L)'
;MKPYYEHAGITIYHGDCREIIPTLEPVKAVVTDPPWPNCKVKFTEDDPLALFREAAHLLPGRCDRLIVHLGCDTDPRFLLAVPDSFPFFRVCWLEYARCSYKGRL
;
A
#
# COMPACT_ATOMS: atom_id res chain seq x y z
N MET A 1 -8.00 15.41 9.02
CA MET A 1 -8.19 14.41 10.09
C MET A 1 -7.25 14.75 11.26
N LYS A 2 -7.58 14.40 12.52
CA LYS A 2 -6.67 14.64 13.66
C LYS A 2 -5.65 13.49 13.79
N PRO A 3 -4.34 13.76 13.91
CA PRO A 3 -3.35 12.72 14.20
C PRO A 3 -3.62 11.98 15.51
N TYR A 4 -3.35 10.69 15.52
CA TYR A 4 -3.32 9.87 16.74
C TYR A 4 -2.04 10.12 17.55
N TYR A 5 -0.92 10.31 16.85
CA TYR A 5 0.39 10.59 17.45
C TYR A 5 1.21 11.48 16.53
N GLU A 6 2.00 12.38 17.12
CA GLU A 6 2.92 13.25 16.39
C GLU A 6 4.17 13.53 17.24
N HIS A 7 5.34 13.11 16.75
CA HIS A 7 6.63 13.37 17.39
C HIS A 7 7.80 13.10 16.43
N ALA A 8 8.91 13.83 16.57
CA ALA A 8 10.16 13.59 15.84
C ALA A 8 10.00 13.43 14.31
N GLY A 9 9.10 14.21 13.69
CA GLY A 9 8.81 14.15 12.25
C GLY A 9 7.97 12.94 11.82
N ILE A 10 7.41 12.20 12.78
CA ILE A 10 6.54 11.05 12.55
C ILE A 10 5.13 11.43 12.98
N THR A 11 4.17 11.27 12.07
CA THR A 11 2.74 11.46 12.34
C THR A 11 2.02 10.16 12.06
N ILE A 12 1.27 9.66 13.05
CA ILE A 12 0.47 8.45 12.93
C ILE A 12 -0.99 8.85 12.86
N TYR A 13 -1.66 8.36 11.83
CA TYR A 13 -3.11 8.46 11.67
C TYR A 13 -3.71 7.07 11.90
N HIS A 14 -4.85 7.02 12.59
CA HIS A 14 -5.59 5.79 12.82
C HIS A 14 -6.96 5.89 12.14
N GLY A 15 -7.21 5.04 11.15
CA GLY A 15 -8.45 5.02 10.39
C GLY A 15 -8.26 4.42 9.00
N ASP A 16 -9.31 4.52 8.18
CA ASP A 16 -9.27 4.09 6.78
C ASP A 16 -8.38 5.02 5.95
N CYS A 17 -7.40 4.44 5.24
CA CYS A 17 -6.52 5.22 4.38
C CYS A 17 -7.27 5.99 3.28
N ARG A 18 -8.43 5.48 2.82
CA ARG A 18 -9.27 6.13 1.80
C ARG A 18 -9.85 7.46 2.30
N GLU A 19 -10.05 7.60 3.60
CA GLU A 19 -10.49 8.84 4.24
C GLU A 19 -9.31 9.74 4.64
N ILE A 20 -8.18 9.14 4.99
CA ILE A 20 -6.99 9.87 5.45
C ILE A 20 -6.22 10.51 4.29
N ILE A 21 -5.90 9.75 3.24
CA ILE A 21 -5.07 10.19 2.10
C ILE A 21 -5.54 11.53 1.51
N PRO A 22 -6.84 11.77 1.29
CA PRO A 22 -7.32 13.05 0.77
C PRO A 22 -6.99 14.26 1.65
N THR A 23 -6.78 14.04 2.94
CA THR A 23 -6.51 15.08 3.94
C THR A 23 -5.03 15.35 4.18
N LEU A 24 -4.14 14.56 3.59
CA LEU A 24 -2.69 14.73 3.71
C LEU A 24 -2.16 15.65 2.62
N GLU A 25 -1.13 16.42 2.96
CA GLU A 25 -0.32 17.16 1.99
C GLU A 25 0.43 16.21 1.05
N PRO A 26 0.78 16.64 -0.18
CA PRO A 26 1.56 15.83 -1.10
C PRO A 26 2.90 15.37 -0.52
N VAL A 27 3.29 14.13 -0.82
CA VAL A 27 4.52 13.48 -0.34
C VAL A 27 5.41 13.03 -1.49
N LYS A 28 6.68 12.76 -1.21
CA LYS A 28 7.61 12.27 -2.24
C LYS A 28 7.40 10.80 -2.62
N ALA A 29 6.98 9.98 -1.68
CA ALA A 29 6.79 8.56 -1.91
C ALA A 29 5.73 8.00 -0.99
N VAL A 30 5.01 6.99 -1.48
CA VAL A 30 4.11 6.14 -0.71
C VAL A 30 4.60 4.71 -0.78
N VAL A 31 4.74 4.07 0.37
CA VAL A 31 5.07 2.65 0.50
C VAL A 31 3.87 1.93 1.09
N THR A 32 3.43 0.83 0.47
CA THR A 32 2.24 0.10 0.90
C THR A 32 2.40 -1.41 0.75
N ASP A 33 1.88 -2.17 1.72
CA ASP A 33 1.66 -3.63 1.69
C ASP A 33 0.15 -3.86 1.74
N PRO A 34 -0.57 -3.69 0.61
CA PRO A 34 -2.03 -3.80 0.61
C PRO A 34 -2.46 -5.24 0.93
N PRO A 35 -3.67 -5.46 1.47
CA PRO A 35 -4.25 -6.79 1.53
C PRO A 35 -4.19 -7.47 0.16
N TRP A 36 -3.68 -8.69 0.13
CA TRP A 36 -3.39 -9.44 -1.08
C TRP A 36 -4.25 -10.71 -1.07
N PRO A 37 -4.71 -11.21 -2.22
CA PRO A 37 -5.67 -12.33 -2.28
C PRO A 37 -5.27 -13.58 -1.48
N ASN A 38 -3.97 -13.87 -1.41
CA ASN A 38 -3.41 -15.03 -0.72
C ASN A 38 -2.75 -14.69 0.63
N CYS A 39 -3.09 -13.55 1.24
CA CYS A 39 -2.50 -13.18 2.51
C CYS A 39 -3.04 -14.04 3.66
N LYS A 40 -2.18 -14.34 4.64
CA LYS A 40 -2.54 -15.19 5.79
C LYS A 40 -3.58 -14.56 6.71
N VAL A 41 -3.68 -13.23 6.69
CA VAL A 41 -4.64 -12.45 7.48
C VAL A 41 -5.91 -12.32 6.66
N LYS A 42 -6.95 -13.08 6.99
CA LYS A 42 -8.25 -12.93 6.35
C LYS A 42 -8.93 -11.68 6.89
N PHE A 43 -9.09 -10.67 6.05
CA PHE A 43 -10.05 -9.61 6.30
C PHE A 43 -11.45 -10.18 5.99
N THR A 44 -12.42 -9.87 6.84
CA THR A 44 -13.80 -10.29 6.65
C THR A 44 -14.39 -9.57 5.43
N GLU A 45 -14.61 -10.32 4.35
CA GLU A 45 -15.50 -9.99 3.21
C GLU A 45 -15.05 -8.97 2.15
N ASP A 46 -13.76 -8.66 2.03
CA ASP A 46 -13.34 -7.66 1.04
C ASP A 46 -12.61 -8.24 -0.17
N ASP A 47 -12.99 -7.76 -1.36
CA ASP A 47 -12.25 -7.89 -2.62
C ASP A 47 -10.92 -7.10 -2.50
N PRO A 48 -9.76 -7.78 -2.32
CA PRO A 48 -8.50 -7.09 -2.06
C PRO A 48 -8.05 -6.26 -3.26
N LEU A 49 -8.44 -6.67 -4.48
CA LEU A 49 -8.16 -5.93 -5.70
C LEU A 49 -8.96 -4.63 -5.74
N ALA A 50 -10.26 -4.69 -5.41
CA ALA A 50 -11.10 -3.50 -5.32
C ALA A 50 -10.58 -2.52 -4.25
N LEU A 51 -10.29 -3.02 -3.04
CA LEU A 51 -9.75 -2.20 -1.96
C LEU A 51 -8.45 -1.50 -2.35
N PHE A 52 -7.50 -2.24 -2.93
CA PHE A 52 -6.24 -1.64 -3.34
C PHE A 52 -6.43 -0.65 -4.48
N ARG A 53 -7.33 -0.95 -5.45
CA ARG A 53 -7.67 -0.02 -6.53
C ARG A 53 -8.20 1.29 -5.99
N GLU A 54 -9.17 1.27 -5.08
CA GLU A 54 -9.75 2.47 -4.50
C GLU A 54 -8.69 3.33 -3.80
N ALA A 55 -7.83 2.72 -2.97
CA ALA A 55 -6.77 3.44 -2.28
C ALA A 55 -5.71 4.01 -3.26
N ALA A 56 -5.27 3.22 -4.25
CA ALA A 56 -4.25 3.62 -5.21
C ALA A 56 -4.72 4.78 -6.10
N HIS A 57 -6.02 4.85 -6.43
CA HIS A 57 -6.60 5.92 -7.25
C HIS A 57 -6.70 7.27 -6.54
N LEU A 58 -6.44 7.34 -5.23
CA LEU A 58 -6.35 8.60 -4.49
C LEU A 58 -4.97 9.25 -4.57
N LEU A 59 -3.94 8.50 -4.99
CA LEU A 59 -2.54 8.92 -4.98
C LEU A 59 -2.07 9.78 -6.17
N PRO A 60 -2.66 9.73 -7.38
CA PRO A 60 -2.24 10.60 -8.48
C PRO A 60 -2.27 12.08 -8.07
N GLY A 61 -1.16 12.79 -8.32
CA GLY A 61 -1.00 14.20 -7.92
C GLY A 61 -0.70 14.42 -6.44
N ARG A 62 -0.68 13.36 -5.60
CA ARG A 62 -0.33 13.42 -4.18
C ARG A 62 1.00 12.78 -3.85
N CYS A 63 1.53 11.91 -4.72
CA CYS A 63 2.89 11.43 -4.60
C CYS A 63 3.63 11.32 -5.92
N ASP A 64 4.96 11.48 -5.85
CA ASP A 64 5.83 11.31 -7.01
C ASP A 64 6.08 9.81 -7.32
N ARG A 65 5.99 8.94 -6.29
CA ARG A 65 6.31 7.51 -6.38
C ARG A 65 5.40 6.65 -5.54
N LEU A 66 4.95 5.54 -6.10
CA LEU A 66 4.25 4.46 -5.41
C LEU A 66 5.13 3.21 -5.37
N ILE A 67 5.35 2.68 -4.18
CA ILE A 67 6.05 1.42 -3.92
C ILE A 67 5.02 0.45 -3.35
N VAL A 68 4.79 -0.65 -4.06
CA VAL A 68 3.85 -1.71 -3.65
C VAL A 68 4.65 -2.94 -3.28
N HIS A 69 4.55 -3.36 -2.02
CA HIS A 69 5.12 -4.60 -1.54
C HIS A 69 4.10 -5.73 -1.73
N LEU A 70 4.51 -6.77 -2.46
CA LEU A 70 3.73 -7.97 -2.71
C LEU A 70 4.64 -9.18 -2.51
N GLY A 71 4.11 -10.28 -1.96
CA GLY A 71 4.89 -11.52 -1.97
C GLY A 71 4.84 -12.21 -3.32
N CYS A 72 5.86 -13.04 -3.53
CA CYS A 72 6.21 -13.61 -4.84
C CYS A 72 5.19 -14.62 -5.39
N ASP A 73 4.24 -15.06 -4.57
CA ASP A 73 3.12 -15.97 -4.91
C ASP A 73 1.80 -15.21 -5.14
N THR A 74 1.87 -13.89 -5.28
CA THR A 74 0.73 -13.07 -5.71
C THR A 74 0.64 -13.09 -7.23
N ASP A 75 -0.58 -13.19 -7.75
CA ASP A 75 -0.82 -12.95 -9.17
C ASP A 75 -0.41 -11.51 -9.54
N PRO A 76 0.53 -11.31 -10.50
CA PRO A 76 1.00 -9.99 -10.86
C PRO A 76 -0.12 -9.09 -11.42
N ARG A 77 -1.24 -9.66 -11.90
CA ARG A 77 -2.42 -8.89 -12.33
C ARG A 77 -3.04 -8.08 -11.20
N PHE A 78 -2.69 -8.36 -9.94
CA PHE A 78 -3.05 -7.50 -8.81
C PHE A 78 -2.56 -6.05 -9.00
N LEU A 79 -1.43 -5.86 -9.68
CA LEU A 79 -0.88 -4.53 -10.00
C LEU A 79 -1.69 -3.76 -11.05
N LEU A 80 -2.68 -4.38 -11.72
CA LEU A 80 -3.64 -3.66 -12.59
C LEU A 80 -4.55 -2.70 -11.80
N ALA A 81 -4.52 -2.75 -10.47
CA ALA A 81 -5.16 -1.76 -9.61
C ALA A 81 -4.40 -0.42 -9.55
N VAL A 82 -3.12 -0.38 -9.94
CA VAL A 82 -2.31 0.83 -9.96
C VAL A 82 -2.74 1.73 -11.13
N PRO A 83 -3.00 3.03 -10.90
CA PRO A 83 -3.34 3.96 -11.98
C PRO A 83 -2.22 4.12 -13.01
N ASP A 84 -2.58 4.24 -14.30
CA ASP A 84 -1.64 4.40 -15.42
C ASP A 84 -0.73 5.64 -15.30
N SER A 85 -1.11 6.63 -14.47
CA SER A 85 -0.28 7.79 -14.12
C SER A 85 1.02 7.42 -13.42
N PHE A 86 1.13 6.20 -12.88
CA PHE A 86 2.34 5.67 -12.27
C PHE A 86 2.99 4.65 -13.21
N PRO A 87 3.90 5.08 -14.11
CA PRO A 87 4.58 4.15 -14.99
C PRO A 87 5.48 3.20 -14.19
N PHE A 88 5.40 1.91 -14.52
CA PHE A 88 6.30 0.91 -13.95
C PHE A 88 7.74 1.18 -14.38
N PHE A 89 8.68 1.15 -13.44
CA PHE A 89 10.10 1.38 -13.73
C PHE A 89 11.06 0.37 -13.08
N ARG A 90 10.65 -0.34 -12.01
CA ARG A 90 11.54 -1.25 -11.28
C ARG A 90 10.76 -2.28 -10.46
N VAL A 91 11.32 -3.48 -10.39
CA VAL A 91 11.02 -4.50 -9.37
C VAL A 91 12.26 -4.76 -8.51
N CYS A 92 12.08 -4.97 -7.21
CA CYS A 92 13.12 -5.35 -6.28
C CYS A 92 12.70 -6.61 -5.53
N TRP A 93 13.62 -7.56 -5.37
CA TRP A 93 13.40 -8.75 -4.55
C TRP A 93 13.92 -8.50 -3.14
N LEU A 94 13.12 -8.85 -2.13
CA LEU A 94 13.53 -8.80 -0.73
C LEU A 94 13.81 -10.21 -0.24
N GLU A 95 14.92 -10.38 0.48
CA GLU A 95 15.23 -11.65 1.14
C GLU A 95 14.30 -11.86 2.34
N TYR A 96 13.93 -13.11 2.60
CA TYR A 96 13.16 -13.43 3.80
C TYR A 96 14.01 -13.18 5.03
N ALA A 97 13.54 -12.30 5.93
CA ALA A 97 14.18 -12.06 7.22
C ALA A 97 14.22 -13.32 8.11
N ARG A 98 13.32 -14.28 7.88
CA ARG A 98 13.25 -15.56 8.60
C ARG A 98 12.84 -16.69 7.64
N CYS A 99 13.63 -17.76 7.62
CA CYS A 99 13.35 -18.94 6.81
C CYS A 99 11.93 -19.49 7.08
N SER A 100 11.20 -19.84 6.02
CA SER A 100 9.82 -20.34 6.06
C SER A 100 8.78 -19.42 6.70
N TYR A 101 9.11 -18.15 7.00
CA TYR A 101 8.17 -17.17 7.51
C TYR A 101 7.88 -16.08 6.47
N LYS A 102 6.65 -16.12 5.97
CA LYS A 102 6.08 -15.10 5.09
C LYS A 102 5.28 -14.11 5.94
N GLY A 103 5.91 -12.98 6.26
CA GLY A 103 5.29 -11.86 6.96
C GLY A 103 4.57 -10.89 6.02
N ARG A 104 4.15 -9.75 6.57
CA ARG A 104 3.71 -8.53 5.88
C ARG A 104 4.44 -7.35 6.54
N LEU A 105 4.66 -6.26 5.80
CA LEU A 105 5.14 -4.99 6.37
C LEU A 105 4.07 -4.36 7.26
#